data_AF-A0A2J4GAS9-F1
#
_entry.id   AF-A0A2J4GAS9-F1
#
_cell.length_a   1.000
_cell.length_b   1.000
_cell.length_c   1.000
_cell.angle_alpha   90.00
_cell.angle_beta   90.00
_cell.angle_gamma   90.00
#
_symmetry.space_group_name_H-M   'P 1'
#
loop_
_entity.id
_entity.type
_entity.pdbx_description
1 polymer ?
#
loop_
_entity_poly.entity_id
_entity_poly.type
_entity_poly.pdbx_seq_one_letter_code
_entity_poly.pdbx_strand_id
1 'polypeptide(L)'
;MVVTVHYVGFHPNLVFQGFEQIRLRYPIEKVYLVYDAKPDRYGAVSRYNLKRLQEALSFFKPVTVKVNPLSYSSVASVFYAILSVEKGKQVLIDITDMPPYMASAVTVVAMMFGNARVYAVQPQQHGEFIPDPDTPEFANFIARKDNLQLGALFEVEVPSRPLELIEDEREVDILVTLYTKNGSAGSIAQLIEWMGEDPRNPVVKATYSRIVASMEEKGLLKRIREGRNRTVKLTELGTAIAEARVRLGVAKPPPAPPLPEKPLSLHTP
;
A
#
# COMPACT_ATOMS: atom_id res chain seq x y z
N MET A 1 17.26 -2.67 -7.72
CA MET A 1 16.67 -3.96 -8.09
C MET A 1 15.49 -4.24 -7.17
N VAL A 2 14.45 -4.91 -7.67
CA VAL A 2 13.17 -5.07 -6.95
C VAL A 2 12.83 -6.55 -6.80
N VAL A 3 12.32 -6.90 -5.62
CA VAL A 3 11.74 -8.21 -5.32
C VAL A 3 10.23 -8.08 -5.31
N THR A 4 9.53 -9.06 -5.86
CA THR A 4 8.06 -9.11 -5.81
C THR A 4 7.59 -10.35 -5.06
N VAL A 5 6.54 -10.21 -4.27
CA VAL A 5 5.94 -11.30 -3.48
C VAL A 5 4.46 -11.34 -3.80
N HIS A 6 3.99 -12.47 -4.33
CA HIS A 6 2.60 -12.65 -4.76
C HIS A 6 1.95 -13.79 -4.01
N TYR A 7 0.83 -13.52 -3.35
CA TYR A 7 -0.02 -14.60 -2.85
C TYR A 7 -0.88 -15.15 -3.99
N VAL A 8 -0.88 -16.46 -4.15
CA VAL A 8 -1.62 -17.16 -5.21
C VAL A 8 -2.92 -17.70 -4.64
N GLY A 9 -4.03 -17.00 -4.87
CA GLY A 9 -5.36 -17.39 -4.45
C GLY A 9 -6.24 -17.80 -5.63
N PHE A 10 -7.34 -17.09 -5.82
CA PHE A 10 -8.39 -17.36 -6.81
C PHE A 10 -8.20 -16.63 -8.15
N HIS A 11 -7.41 -15.56 -8.20
CA HIS A 11 -7.33 -14.64 -9.32
C HIS A 11 -5.92 -14.60 -9.95
N PRO A 12 -5.36 -15.73 -10.43
CA PRO A 12 -3.98 -15.78 -10.93
C PRO A 12 -3.73 -14.86 -12.13
N ASN A 13 -4.75 -14.65 -12.99
CA ASN A 13 -4.63 -13.73 -14.12
C ASN A 13 -4.50 -12.27 -13.66
N LEU A 14 -5.21 -11.88 -12.59
CA LEU A 14 -5.16 -10.52 -12.06
C LEU A 14 -3.80 -10.26 -11.39
N VAL A 15 -3.30 -11.23 -10.63
CA VAL A 15 -1.93 -11.22 -10.07
C VAL A 15 -0.89 -11.10 -11.19
N PHE A 16 -1.02 -11.89 -12.25
CA PHE A 16 -0.12 -11.81 -13.40
C PHE A 16 -0.15 -10.43 -14.07
N GLN A 17 -1.33 -9.87 -14.32
CA GLN A 17 -1.46 -8.51 -14.89
C GLN A 17 -0.85 -7.43 -13.99
N GLY A 18 -1.01 -7.54 -12.67
CA GLY A 18 -0.35 -6.68 -11.70
C GLY A 18 1.17 -6.76 -11.80
N PHE A 19 1.70 -7.98 -11.83
CA PHE A 19 3.12 -8.22 -12.03
C PHE A 19 3.63 -7.62 -13.35
N GLU A 20 2.89 -7.74 -14.45
CA GLU A 20 3.24 -7.18 -15.75
C GLU A 20 3.39 -5.65 -15.68
N GLN A 21 2.49 -4.95 -14.98
CA GLN A 21 2.60 -3.51 -14.78
C GLN A 21 3.84 -3.12 -13.95
N ILE A 22 4.18 -3.96 -12.97
CA ILE A 22 5.34 -3.73 -12.11
C ILE A 22 6.64 -3.97 -12.87
N ARG A 23 6.77 -5.05 -13.65
CA ARG A 23 8.01 -5.38 -14.38
C ARG A 23 8.37 -4.34 -15.44
N LEU A 24 7.39 -3.60 -15.96
CA LEU A 24 7.63 -2.51 -16.91
C LEU A 24 8.24 -1.27 -16.24
N ARG A 25 8.04 -1.10 -14.93
CA ARG A 25 8.49 0.08 -14.17
C ARG A 25 9.74 -0.20 -13.35
N TYR A 26 9.99 -1.45 -13.01
CA TYR A 26 11.03 -1.84 -12.06
C TYR A 26 11.89 -2.99 -12.61
N PRO A 27 13.23 -2.95 -12.42
CA PRO A 27 14.09 -4.07 -12.73
C PRO A 27 13.90 -5.19 -11.70
N ILE A 28 13.09 -6.18 -12.07
CA ILE A 28 12.74 -7.33 -11.22
C ILE A 28 13.92 -8.29 -11.14
N GLU A 29 14.35 -8.57 -9.91
CA GLU A 29 15.46 -9.49 -9.64
C GLU A 29 14.96 -10.85 -9.15
N LYS A 30 13.88 -10.86 -8.35
CA LYS A 30 13.34 -12.09 -7.77
C LYS A 30 11.83 -12.02 -7.61
N VAL A 31 11.20 -13.17 -7.78
CA VAL A 31 9.76 -13.37 -7.63
C VAL A 31 9.52 -14.46 -6.59
N TYR A 32 8.75 -14.15 -5.56
CA TYR A 32 8.23 -15.12 -4.60
C TYR A 32 6.75 -15.40 -4.92
N LEU A 33 6.38 -16.68 -5.00
CA LEU A 33 5.01 -17.13 -5.11
C LEU A 33 4.62 -17.82 -3.81
N VAL A 34 3.85 -17.13 -2.99
CA VAL A 34 3.31 -17.63 -1.72
C VAL A 34 1.97 -18.30 -1.98
N TYR A 35 1.74 -19.51 -1.48
CA TYR A 35 0.52 -20.27 -1.78
C TYR A 35 -0.03 -21.02 -0.56
N ASP A 36 -1.33 -21.24 -0.57
CA ASP A 36 -2.05 -21.94 0.49
C ASP A 36 -1.73 -23.45 0.46
N ALA A 37 -1.01 -23.88 1.48
CA ALA A 37 -0.56 -25.26 1.63
C ALA A 37 -1.57 -26.14 2.39
N LYS A 38 -2.70 -25.59 2.85
CA LYS A 38 -3.71 -26.38 3.57
C LYS A 38 -4.22 -27.55 2.73
N PRO A 39 -4.49 -28.72 3.34
CA PRO A 39 -5.03 -29.88 2.65
C PRO A 39 -6.56 -29.78 2.47
N ASP A 40 -7.05 -28.62 2.02
CA ASP A 40 -8.48 -28.37 1.78
C ASP A 40 -8.72 -27.88 0.33
N ARG A 41 -10.00 -27.55 0.02
CA ARG A 41 -10.40 -27.07 -1.31
C ARG A 41 -9.75 -25.73 -1.68
N TYR A 42 -9.56 -24.84 -0.71
CA TYR A 42 -8.93 -23.54 -0.92
C TYR A 42 -7.45 -23.71 -1.28
N GLY A 43 -6.73 -24.52 -0.50
CA GLY A 43 -5.35 -24.91 -0.79
C GLY A 43 -5.21 -25.65 -2.11
N ALA A 44 -6.17 -26.50 -2.48
CA ALA A 44 -6.15 -27.19 -3.78
C ALA A 44 -6.23 -26.20 -4.95
N VAL A 45 -7.13 -25.21 -4.89
CA VAL A 45 -7.23 -24.14 -5.90
C VAL A 45 -5.94 -23.32 -5.96
N SER A 46 -5.41 -22.91 -4.80
CA SER A 46 -4.15 -22.17 -4.72
C SER A 46 -2.98 -22.93 -5.36
N ARG A 47 -2.81 -24.22 -5.07
CA ARG A 47 -1.77 -25.06 -5.68
C ARG A 47 -1.98 -25.28 -7.18
N TYR A 48 -3.22 -25.37 -7.65
CA TYR A 48 -3.52 -25.43 -9.08
C TYR A 48 -3.09 -24.14 -9.79
N ASN A 49 -3.46 -22.98 -9.22
CA ASN A 49 -3.12 -21.67 -9.75
C ASN A 49 -1.62 -21.36 -9.65
N LEU A 50 -0.93 -21.88 -8.62
CA LEU A 50 0.53 -21.77 -8.48
C LEU A 50 1.24 -22.32 -9.71
N LYS A 51 0.88 -23.52 -10.17
CA LYS A 51 1.52 -24.15 -11.33
C LYS A 51 1.40 -23.27 -12.58
N ARG A 52 0.22 -22.68 -12.80
CA ARG A 52 -0.06 -21.78 -13.92
C ARG A 52 0.81 -20.52 -13.87
N LEU A 53 0.94 -19.91 -12.68
CA LEU A 53 1.81 -18.73 -12.50
C LEU A 53 3.29 -19.07 -12.60
N GLN A 54 3.72 -20.23 -12.10
CA GLN A 54 5.10 -20.68 -12.25
C GLN A 54 5.50 -20.85 -13.72
N GLU A 55 4.60 -21.39 -14.54
CA GLU A 55 4.80 -21.53 -15.98
C GLU A 55 4.89 -20.15 -16.67
N ALA A 56 3.92 -19.27 -16.41
CA ALA A 56 3.88 -17.92 -16.97
C ALA A 56 5.09 -17.06 -16.55
N LEU A 57 5.62 -17.27 -15.35
CA LEU A 57 6.75 -16.52 -14.78
C LEU A 57 8.07 -17.31 -14.82
N SER A 58 8.14 -18.38 -15.62
CA SER A 58 9.27 -19.31 -15.66
C SER A 58 10.63 -18.65 -15.91
N PHE A 59 10.66 -17.57 -16.70
CA PHE A 59 11.86 -16.75 -16.93
C PHE A 59 12.52 -16.28 -15.62
N PHE A 60 11.71 -15.90 -14.63
CA PHE A 60 12.18 -15.39 -13.33
C PHE A 60 12.51 -16.50 -12.32
N LYS A 61 12.23 -17.78 -12.65
CA LYS A 61 12.44 -18.94 -11.77
C LYS A 61 11.88 -18.69 -10.36
N PRO A 62 10.56 -18.48 -10.22
CA PRO A 62 9.96 -18.01 -8.98
C PRO A 62 10.21 -18.97 -7.81
N VAL A 63 10.50 -18.39 -6.64
CA VAL A 63 10.66 -19.12 -5.38
C VAL A 63 9.28 -19.38 -4.80
N THR A 64 8.89 -20.65 -4.65
CA THR A 64 7.59 -21.01 -4.08
C THR A 64 7.67 -21.14 -2.57
N VAL A 65 6.72 -20.54 -1.85
CA VAL A 65 6.68 -20.57 -0.38
C VAL A 65 5.31 -21.02 0.09
N LYS A 66 5.28 -22.03 0.97
CA LYS A 66 4.06 -22.54 1.59
C LYS A 66 3.61 -21.61 2.70
N VAL A 67 2.31 -21.36 2.80
CA VAL A 67 1.70 -20.63 3.93
C VAL A 67 0.36 -21.25 4.31
N ASN A 68 -0.02 -21.12 5.57
CA ASN A 68 -1.43 -21.19 5.97
C ASN A 68 -1.96 -19.75 6.12
N PRO A 69 -2.79 -19.24 5.19
CA PRO A 69 -3.27 -17.86 5.20
C PRO A 69 -4.24 -17.54 6.37
N LEU A 70 -4.70 -18.57 7.10
CA LEU A 70 -5.57 -18.44 8.27
C LEU A 70 -4.79 -18.59 9.60
N SER A 71 -3.47 -18.54 9.57
CA SER A 71 -2.61 -18.64 10.75
C SER A 71 -1.65 -17.46 10.81
N TYR A 72 -1.81 -16.60 11.81
CA TYR A 72 -0.92 -15.44 12.01
C TYR A 72 0.54 -15.85 12.01
N SER A 73 0.92 -16.83 12.84
CA SER A 73 2.32 -17.28 12.96
C SER A 73 2.87 -17.80 11.63
N SER A 74 2.07 -18.53 10.85
CA SER A 74 2.50 -18.99 9.51
C SER A 74 2.71 -17.84 8.54
N VAL A 75 1.79 -16.87 8.50
CA VAL A 75 1.91 -15.70 7.62
C VAL A 75 3.08 -14.82 8.07
N ALA A 76 3.11 -14.44 9.35
CA ALA A 76 4.11 -13.54 9.89
C ALA A 76 5.53 -14.09 9.72
N SER A 77 5.76 -15.36 10.05
CA SER A 77 7.09 -15.98 9.89
C SER A 77 7.56 -16.02 8.44
N VAL A 78 6.67 -16.36 7.49
CA VAL A 78 6.99 -16.39 6.06
C VAL A 78 7.38 -15.01 5.55
N PHE A 79 6.54 -14.00 5.80
CA PHE A 79 6.79 -12.66 5.28
C PHE A 79 7.97 -11.98 5.99
N TYR A 80 8.12 -12.19 7.30
CA TYR A 80 9.28 -11.71 8.04
C TYR A 80 10.58 -12.32 7.49
N ALA A 81 10.61 -13.62 7.19
CA ALA A 81 11.77 -14.28 6.61
C ALA A 81 12.11 -13.72 5.22
N ILE A 82 11.12 -13.56 4.34
CA ILE A 82 11.32 -12.98 3.00
C ILE A 82 11.90 -11.56 3.11
N LEU A 83 11.28 -10.70 3.93
CA LEU A 83 11.72 -9.31 4.09
C LEU A 83 13.10 -9.20 4.76
N SER A 84 13.41 -10.09 5.70
CA SER A 84 14.73 -10.13 6.35
C SER A 84 15.84 -10.52 5.37
N VAL A 85 15.59 -11.51 4.52
CA VAL A 85 16.54 -11.94 3.48
C VAL A 85 16.73 -10.84 2.43
N GLU A 86 15.67 -10.10 2.10
CA GLU A 86 15.68 -9.10 1.03
C GLU A 86 15.79 -7.65 1.54
N LYS A 87 16.25 -7.44 2.79
CA LYS A 87 16.34 -6.12 3.47
C LYS A 87 17.08 -5.03 2.70
N GLY A 88 17.99 -5.42 1.79
CA GLY A 88 18.77 -4.49 0.95
C GLY A 88 18.10 -4.10 -0.37
N LYS A 89 16.89 -4.59 -0.63
CA LYS A 89 16.16 -4.39 -1.90
C LYS A 89 14.78 -3.85 -1.62
N GLN A 90 14.21 -3.15 -2.60
CA GLN A 90 12.80 -2.79 -2.52
C GLN A 90 11.95 -4.06 -2.70
N VAL A 91 11.01 -4.30 -1.79
CA VAL A 91 10.09 -5.44 -1.85
C VAL A 91 8.67 -4.93 -2.11
N LEU A 92 8.05 -5.41 -3.17
CA LEU A 92 6.66 -5.13 -3.52
C LEU A 92 5.80 -6.34 -3.20
N ILE A 93 4.83 -6.18 -2.31
CA ILE A 93 3.97 -7.26 -1.83
C ILE A 93 2.56 -7.09 -2.41
N ASP A 94 2.14 -8.07 -3.20
CA ASP A 94 0.80 -8.14 -3.79
C ASP A 94 -0.19 -8.70 -2.78
N ILE A 95 -1.11 -7.87 -2.30
CA ILE A 95 -2.18 -8.29 -1.39
C ILE A 95 -3.52 -8.57 -2.11
N THR A 96 -3.55 -8.50 -3.45
CA THR A 96 -4.78 -8.56 -4.28
C THR A 96 -5.67 -9.77 -3.96
N ASP A 97 -5.03 -10.92 -3.79
CA ASP A 97 -5.72 -12.21 -3.65
C ASP A 97 -5.65 -12.75 -2.21
N MET A 98 -5.10 -11.97 -1.28
CA MET A 98 -4.96 -12.37 0.12
C MET A 98 -6.31 -12.29 0.82
N PRO A 99 -6.69 -13.30 1.63
CA PRO A 99 -7.79 -13.16 2.56
C PRO A 99 -7.56 -11.96 3.50
N PRO A 100 -8.60 -11.25 3.97
CA PRO A 100 -8.46 -10.05 4.79
C PRO A 100 -7.53 -10.22 6.00
N TYR A 101 -7.60 -11.38 6.65
CA TYR A 101 -6.74 -11.73 7.78
C TYR A 101 -5.26 -11.77 7.41
N MET A 102 -4.92 -12.42 6.30
CA MET A 102 -3.55 -12.50 5.79
C MET A 102 -3.05 -11.12 5.35
N ALA A 103 -3.86 -10.36 4.60
CA ALA A 103 -3.50 -9.01 4.16
C ALA A 103 -3.19 -8.09 5.35
N SER A 104 -3.96 -8.21 6.43
CA SER A 104 -3.74 -7.47 7.68
C SER A 104 -2.43 -7.85 8.35
N ALA A 105 -2.17 -9.16 8.53
CA ALA A 105 -0.92 -9.64 9.11
C ALA A 105 0.32 -9.25 8.28
N VAL A 106 0.22 -9.36 6.95
CA VAL A 106 1.28 -8.94 6.02
C VAL A 106 1.55 -7.45 6.13
N THR A 107 0.51 -6.62 6.25
CA THR A 107 0.66 -5.16 6.39
C THR A 107 1.41 -4.82 7.67
N VAL A 108 1.08 -5.45 8.78
CA VAL A 108 1.78 -5.25 10.06
C VAL A 108 3.25 -5.62 9.95
N VAL A 109 3.55 -6.79 9.35
CA VAL A 109 4.95 -7.21 9.15
C VAL A 109 5.67 -6.26 8.20
N ALA A 110 5.04 -5.82 7.12
CA ALA A 110 5.63 -4.89 6.17
C ALA A 110 6.00 -3.54 6.81
N MET A 111 5.21 -3.05 7.77
CA MET A 111 5.52 -1.82 8.52
C MET A 111 6.82 -1.90 9.33
N MET A 112 7.31 -3.11 9.64
CA MET A 112 8.60 -3.30 10.32
C MET A 112 9.81 -3.13 9.37
N PHE A 113 9.58 -3.00 8.06
CA PHE A 113 10.62 -2.96 7.03
C PHE A 113 10.42 -1.76 6.10
N GLY A 114 11.24 -0.71 6.25
CA GLY A 114 11.13 0.52 5.45
C GLY A 114 11.32 0.34 3.93
N ASN A 115 11.81 -0.82 3.48
CA ASN A 115 11.98 -1.18 2.07
C ASN A 115 10.78 -1.96 1.49
N ALA A 116 9.76 -2.29 2.30
CA ALA A 116 8.57 -3.02 1.87
C ALA A 116 7.44 -2.06 1.48
N ARG A 117 6.71 -2.40 0.40
CA ARG A 117 5.50 -1.68 -0.02
C ARG A 117 4.42 -2.69 -0.38
N VAL A 118 3.23 -2.50 0.17
CA VAL A 118 2.05 -3.29 -0.18
C VAL A 118 1.32 -2.64 -1.35
N TYR A 119 0.75 -3.44 -2.25
CA TYR A 119 -0.12 -2.97 -3.32
C TYR A 119 -1.24 -3.96 -3.59
N ALA A 120 -2.34 -3.46 -4.13
CA ALA A 120 -3.46 -4.27 -4.60
C ALA A 120 -3.81 -3.87 -6.04
N VAL A 121 -4.20 -4.85 -6.84
CA VAL A 121 -4.69 -4.66 -8.20
C VAL A 121 -6.21 -4.68 -8.15
N GLN A 122 -6.84 -3.59 -8.58
CA GLN A 122 -8.29 -3.56 -8.70
C GLN A 122 -8.70 -4.09 -10.08
N PRO A 123 -9.63 -5.05 -10.15
CA PRO A 123 -10.17 -5.49 -11.44
C PRO A 123 -11.04 -4.37 -12.04
N GLN A 124 -11.03 -4.23 -13.38
CA GLN A 124 -11.87 -3.23 -14.08
C GLN A 124 -13.36 -3.49 -13.91
N GLN A 125 -13.73 -4.76 -13.74
CA GLN A 125 -15.07 -5.19 -13.40
C GLN A 125 -15.02 -5.75 -11.98
N HIS A 126 -15.85 -5.24 -11.07
CA HIS A 126 -15.97 -5.83 -9.73
C HIS A 126 -16.44 -7.29 -9.87
N GLY A 127 -15.69 -8.21 -9.29
CA GLY A 127 -15.96 -9.65 -9.33
C GLY A 127 -17.09 -10.08 -8.37
N GLU A 128 -17.62 -11.28 -8.64
CA GLU A 128 -18.95 -11.81 -8.24
C GLU A 128 -20.13 -11.00 -8.77
N PHE A 129 -21.01 -11.66 -9.54
CA PHE A 129 -22.29 -11.14 -9.97
C PHE A 129 -23.14 -10.88 -8.72
N ILE A 130 -23.01 -9.69 -8.13
CA ILE A 130 -24.02 -9.18 -7.21
C ILE A 130 -25.28 -9.08 -8.07
N PRO A 131 -26.33 -9.87 -7.78
CA PRO A 131 -27.55 -9.80 -8.57
C PRO A 131 -28.13 -8.39 -8.52
N ASP A 132 -28.93 -8.04 -9.51
CA ASP A 132 -29.59 -6.73 -9.55
C ASP A 132 -30.40 -6.52 -8.25
N PRO A 133 -30.22 -5.39 -7.53
CA PRO A 133 -30.91 -5.11 -6.28
C PRO A 133 -32.43 -5.29 -6.32
N ASP A 134 -33.04 -5.08 -7.48
CA ASP A 134 -34.49 -5.16 -7.67
C ASP A 134 -35.00 -6.59 -7.95
N THR A 135 -34.15 -7.61 -7.76
CA THR A 135 -34.47 -9.02 -8.07
C THR A 135 -34.56 -9.92 -6.82
N PRO A 136 -35.42 -10.97 -6.84
CA PRO A 136 -35.44 -11.98 -5.77
C PRO A 136 -34.10 -12.69 -5.56
N GLU A 137 -33.28 -12.80 -6.61
CA GLU A 137 -31.93 -13.35 -6.56
C GLU A 137 -31.02 -12.55 -5.62
N PHE A 138 -31.18 -11.22 -5.59
CA PHE A 138 -30.44 -10.36 -4.67
C PHE A 138 -30.84 -10.64 -3.21
N ALA A 139 -32.15 -10.70 -2.91
CA ALA A 139 -32.63 -11.04 -1.58
C ALA A 139 -32.13 -12.42 -1.10
N ASN A 140 -32.14 -13.42 -1.99
CA ASN A 140 -31.61 -14.76 -1.70
C ASN A 140 -30.08 -14.78 -1.53
N PHE A 141 -29.35 -13.94 -2.29
CA PHE A 141 -27.92 -13.77 -2.11
C PHE A 141 -27.60 -13.17 -0.73
N ILE A 142 -28.30 -12.11 -0.32
CA ILE A 142 -28.14 -11.49 1.00
C ILE A 142 -28.49 -12.49 2.10
N ALA A 143 -29.64 -13.16 2.03
CA ALA A 143 -30.04 -14.14 3.03
C ALA A 143 -29.02 -15.27 3.21
N ARG A 144 -28.36 -15.73 2.13
CA ARG A 144 -27.28 -16.73 2.24
C ARG A 144 -26.05 -16.18 2.95
N LYS A 145 -25.67 -14.92 2.68
CA LYS A 145 -24.54 -14.26 3.36
C LYS A 145 -24.86 -14.03 4.84
N ASP A 146 -26.09 -13.62 5.16
CA ASP A 146 -26.54 -13.38 6.54
C ASP A 146 -26.63 -14.66 7.37
N ASN A 147 -26.90 -15.81 6.75
CA ASN A 147 -26.95 -17.10 7.43
C ASN A 147 -25.57 -17.70 7.73
N LEU A 148 -24.47 -17.05 7.32
CA LEU A 148 -23.12 -17.50 7.66
C LEU A 148 -22.93 -17.48 9.19
N GLN A 149 -22.50 -18.61 9.73
CA GLN A 149 -22.20 -18.74 11.15
C GLN A 149 -20.74 -18.40 11.41
N LEU A 150 -20.48 -17.80 12.57
CA LEU A 150 -19.12 -17.52 13.02
C LEU A 150 -18.32 -18.82 13.10
N GLY A 151 -17.29 -18.95 12.27
CA GLY A 151 -16.37 -20.09 12.33
C GLY A 151 -15.29 -19.90 13.40
N ALA A 152 -14.62 -18.76 13.38
CA ALA A 152 -13.56 -18.41 14.32
C ALA A 152 -13.30 -16.89 14.32
N LEU A 153 -12.80 -16.38 15.45
CA LEU A 153 -12.24 -15.03 15.55
C LEU A 153 -10.72 -15.13 15.43
N PHE A 154 -10.14 -14.33 14.53
CA PHE A 154 -8.71 -14.27 14.36
C PHE A 154 -8.23 -12.86 14.66
N GLU A 155 -7.33 -12.75 15.64
CA GLU A 155 -6.66 -11.49 15.97
C GLU A 155 -5.34 -11.37 15.19
N VAL A 156 -5.02 -10.15 14.78
CA VAL A 156 -3.75 -9.80 14.16
C VAL A 156 -2.91 -9.10 15.21
N GLU A 157 -1.82 -9.75 15.64
CA GLU A 157 -0.90 -9.14 16.60
C GLU A 157 -0.18 -7.95 15.96
N VAL A 158 -0.07 -6.86 16.70
CA VAL A 158 0.64 -5.64 16.32
C VAL A 158 1.73 -5.32 17.35
N PRO A 159 2.81 -4.61 16.97
CA PRO A 159 3.78 -4.10 17.93
C PRO A 159 3.09 -3.31 19.06
N SER A 160 3.48 -3.57 20.31
CA SER A 160 2.89 -2.92 21.47
C SER A 160 3.25 -1.43 21.59
N ARG A 161 4.30 -0.99 20.89
CA ARG A 161 4.66 0.43 20.78
C ARG A 161 4.07 0.98 19.48
N PRO A 162 3.24 2.03 19.55
CA PRO A 162 2.73 2.66 18.35
C PRO A 162 3.89 3.25 17.54
N LEU A 163 3.75 3.19 16.21
CA LEU A 163 4.66 3.87 15.31
C LEU A 163 4.24 5.34 15.25
N GLU A 164 4.88 6.19 16.04
CA GLU A 164 4.65 7.64 15.99
C GLU A 164 5.24 8.21 14.70
N LEU A 165 4.37 8.55 13.75
CA LEU A 165 4.76 9.15 12.46
C LEU A 165 5.06 10.64 12.57
N ILE A 166 4.46 11.33 13.54
CA ILE A 166 4.60 12.77 13.72
C ILE A 166 5.13 12.99 15.14
N GLU A 167 6.25 13.68 15.24
CA GLU A 167 6.97 13.85 16.51
C GLU A 167 6.92 15.30 17.01
N ASP A 168 6.61 16.25 16.13
CA ASP A 168 6.66 17.69 16.39
C ASP A 168 5.44 18.39 15.77
N GLU A 169 4.88 19.36 16.49
CA GLU A 169 3.84 20.28 16.00
C GLU A 169 4.27 20.99 14.71
N ARG A 170 5.56 21.27 14.55
CA ARG A 170 6.08 21.89 13.32
C ARG A 170 5.92 21.00 12.09
N GLU A 171 5.94 19.67 12.24
CA GLU A 171 5.63 18.74 11.15
C GLU A 171 4.13 18.83 10.78
N VAL A 172 3.26 18.97 11.78
CA VAL A 172 1.82 19.18 11.58
C VAL A 172 1.57 20.46 10.80
N ASP A 173 2.20 21.57 11.20
CA ASP A 173 2.05 22.85 10.53
C ASP A 173 2.50 22.80 9.07
N ILE A 174 3.61 22.10 8.78
CA ILE A 174 4.09 21.89 7.41
C ILE A 174 3.07 21.09 6.60
N LEU A 175 2.51 20.02 7.15
CA LEU A 175 1.49 19.20 6.46
C LEU A 175 0.25 20.04 6.12
N VAL A 176 -0.29 20.76 7.10
CA VAL A 176 -1.48 21.62 6.92
C VAL A 176 -1.19 22.77 5.95
N THR A 177 -0.02 23.40 6.05
CA THR A 177 0.39 24.49 5.15
C THR A 177 0.51 24.00 3.71
N LEU A 178 1.19 22.88 3.47
CA LEU A 178 1.27 22.30 2.13
C LEU A 178 -0.12 21.96 1.61
N TYR A 179 -0.95 21.33 2.43
CA TYR A 179 -2.29 20.91 2.04
C TYR A 179 -3.19 22.08 1.63
N THR A 180 -3.22 23.15 2.43
CA THR A 180 -3.96 24.39 2.13
C THR A 180 -3.40 25.15 0.91
N LYS A 181 -2.17 24.85 0.49
CA LYS A 181 -1.49 25.42 -0.68
C LYS A 181 -1.39 24.43 -1.85
N ASN A 182 -2.42 23.61 -2.07
CA ASN A 182 -2.52 22.64 -3.16
C ASN A 182 -1.49 21.49 -3.12
N GLY A 183 -1.04 21.14 -1.92
CA GLY A 183 -0.24 19.95 -1.64
C GLY A 183 1.24 20.02 -2.03
N SER A 184 1.75 21.16 -2.49
CA SER A 184 3.17 21.28 -2.86
C SER A 184 3.74 22.69 -2.77
N ALA A 185 5.03 22.78 -2.41
CA ALA A 185 5.86 23.97 -2.51
C ALA A 185 6.96 23.74 -3.56
N GLY A 186 7.20 24.70 -4.44
CA GLY A 186 8.25 24.63 -5.46
C GLY A 186 9.68 24.66 -4.90
N SER A 187 9.85 25.04 -3.64
CA SER A 187 11.12 24.94 -2.92
C SER A 187 10.94 24.96 -1.40
N ILE A 188 11.99 24.57 -0.67
CA ILE A 188 12.06 24.76 0.78
C ILE A 188 11.97 26.25 1.15
N ALA A 189 12.53 27.16 0.34
CA ALA A 189 12.44 28.60 0.61
C ALA A 189 10.99 29.09 0.57
N GLN A 190 10.21 28.64 -0.42
CA GLN A 190 8.78 28.96 -0.50
C GLN A 190 7.99 28.39 0.68
N LEU A 191 8.33 27.18 1.13
CA LEU A 191 7.71 26.60 2.32
C LEU A 191 8.00 27.43 3.57
N ILE A 192 9.24 27.88 3.75
CA ILE A 192 9.65 28.77 4.86
C ILE A 192 8.86 30.09 4.83
N GLU A 193 8.70 30.68 3.64
CA GLU A 193 7.90 31.91 3.47
C GLU A 193 6.44 31.69 3.86
N TRP A 194 5.82 30.57 3.47
CA TRP A 194 4.44 30.25 3.88
C TRP A 194 4.28 30.03 5.38
N MET A 195 5.34 29.57 6.03
CA MET A 195 5.41 29.40 7.47
C MET A 195 5.73 30.72 8.21
N GLY A 196 5.92 31.83 7.50
CA GLY A 196 6.16 33.15 8.09
C GLY A 196 7.59 33.36 8.62
N GLU A 197 8.55 32.53 8.21
CA GLU A 197 9.96 32.64 8.62
C GLU A 197 10.85 33.20 7.47
N ASP A 198 12.09 33.61 7.78
CA ASP A 198 13.01 34.16 6.78
C ASP A 198 13.78 33.05 6.02
N PRO A 199 13.53 32.84 4.71
CA PRO A 199 14.22 31.83 3.91
C PRO A 199 15.71 32.13 3.64
N ARG A 200 16.15 33.38 3.88
CA ARG A 200 17.55 33.80 3.72
C ARG A 200 18.38 33.49 4.96
N ASN A 201 17.75 33.28 6.11
CA ASN A 201 18.42 32.87 7.33
C ASN A 201 18.97 31.44 7.18
N PRO A 202 20.31 31.23 7.21
CA PRO A 202 20.91 29.92 7.01
C PRO A 202 20.47 28.88 8.05
N VAL A 203 20.21 29.31 9.29
CA VAL A 203 19.79 28.43 10.38
C VAL A 203 18.38 27.90 10.13
N VAL A 204 17.44 28.79 9.80
CA VAL A 204 16.06 28.43 9.45
C VAL A 204 16.06 27.46 8.28
N LYS A 205 16.80 27.78 7.21
CA LYS A 205 16.88 26.93 6.02
C LYS A 205 17.45 25.53 6.34
N ALA A 206 18.45 25.44 7.20
CA ALA A 206 19.01 24.17 7.64
C ALA A 206 17.99 23.36 8.46
N THR A 207 17.26 24.01 9.37
CA THR A 207 16.19 23.38 10.16
C THR A 207 15.10 22.79 9.26
N TYR A 208 14.53 23.58 8.35
CA TYR A 208 13.51 23.09 7.43
C TYR A 208 14.01 21.98 6.50
N SER A 209 15.28 22.06 6.08
CA SER A 209 15.88 20.99 5.27
C SER A 209 15.95 19.66 6.02
N ARG A 210 16.23 19.69 7.34
CA ARG A 210 16.23 18.51 8.20
C ARG A 210 14.82 17.97 8.43
N ILE A 211 13.86 18.86 8.74
CA ILE A 211 12.46 18.47 8.95
C ILE A 211 11.88 17.82 7.69
N VAL A 212 12.04 18.46 6.52
CA VAL A 212 11.56 17.90 5.25
C VAL A 212 12.22 16.56 4.93
N ALA A 213 13.50 16.37 5.26
CA ALA A 213 14.17 15.08 5.08
C ALA A 213 13.59 14.00 6.01
N SER A 214 13.37 14.32 7.29
CA SER A 214 12.71 13.42 8.25
C SER A 214 11.31 13.04 7.79
N MET A 215 10.48 14.01 7.40
CA MET A 215 9.13 13.76 6.91
C MET A 215 9.09 12.98 5.59
N GLU A 216 10.12 13.09 4.74
CA GLU A 216 10.28 12.25 3.55
C GLU A 216 10.63 10.80 3.93
N GLU A 217 11.52 10.60 4.89
CA GLU A 217 11.85 9.27 5.43
C GLU A 217 10.62 8.58 6.06
N LYS A 218 9.79 9.36 6.77
CA LYS A 218 8.49 8.94 7.31
C LYS A 218 7.42 8.67 6.23
N GLY A 219 7.70 8.98 4.96
CA GLY A 219 6.78 8.78 3.85
C GLY A 219 5.63 9.78 3.77
N LEU A 220 5.70 10.91 4.50
CA LEU A 220 4.70 11.97 4.53
C LEU A 220 4.90 12.97 3.37
N LEU A 221 6.16 13.19 2.99
CA LEU A 221 6.55 14.07 1.90
C LEU A 221 7.33 13.30 0.82
N LYS A 222 7.42 13.90 -0.37
CA LYS A 222 8.35 13.49 -1.43
C LYS A 222 9.01 14.71 -2.05
N ARG A 223 10.31 14.63 -2.34
CA ARG A 223 11.02 15.63 -3.12
C ARG A 223 11.08 15.25 -4.59
N ILE A 224 10.57 16.13 -5.45
CA ILE A 224 10.63 15.96 -6.90
C ILE A 224 11.69 16.91 -7.45
N ARG A 225 12.65 16.36 -8.21
CA ARG A 225 13.70 17.14 -8.86
C ARG A 225 13.38 17.30 -10.34
N GLU A 226 12.95 18.49 -10.72
CA GLU A 226 12.72 18.87 -12.11
C GLU A 226 13.70 19.99 -12.49
N GLY A 227 14.78 19.60 -13.19
CA GLY A 227 15.87 20.51 -13.54
C GLY A 227 16.56 21.14 -12.32
N ARG A 228 16.43 22.46 -12.17
CA ARG A 228 16.97 23.24 -11.03
C ARG A 228 16.01 23.31 -9.85
N ASN A 229 14.73 22.97 -10.04
CA ASN A 229 13.72 23.06 -8.99
C ASN A 229 13.70 21.80 -8.13
N ARG A 230 13.46 22.00 -6.83
CA ARG A 230 13.32 20.94 -5.84
C ARG A 230 11.98 21.13 -5.13
N THR A 231 10.94 20.59 -5.74
CA THR A 231 9.58 20.66 -5.22
C THR A 231 9.44 19.75 -4.03
N VAL A 232 8.82 20.24 -2.95
CA VAL A 232 8.39 19.48 -1.78
C VAL A 232 6.90 19.24 -1.93
N LYS A 233 6.45 17.97 -1.97
CA LYS A 233 5.05 17.61 -2.22
C LYS A 233 4.56 16.60 -1.18
N LEU A 234 3.30 16.71 -0.79
CA LEU A 234 2.64 15.70 0.05
C LEU A 234 2.58 14.34 -0.69
N THR A 235 2.74 13.26 0.08
CA THR A 235 2.31 11.93 -0.38
C THR A 235 0.80 11.77 -0.16
N GLU A 236 0.20 10.66 -0.63
CA GLU A 236 -1.19 10.34 -0.29
C GLU A 236 -1.38 10.20 1.22
N LEU A 237 -0.45 9.54 1.91
CA LEU A 237 -0.46 9.43 3.38
C LEU A 237 -0.37 10.81 4.04
N GLY A 238 0.58 11.66 3.63
CA GLY A 238 0.71 13.01 4.17
C GLY A 238 -0.53 13.87 3.90
N THR A 239 -1.19 13.68 2.75
CA THR A 239 -2.43 14.38 2.38
C THR A 239 -3.60 13.93 3.26
N ALA A 240 -3.78 12.62 3.46
CA ALA A 240 -4.83 12.07 4.31
C ALA A 240 -4.69 12.54 5.78
N ILE A 241 -3.45 12.57 6.29
CA ILE A 241 -3.15 13.07 7.63
C ILE A 241 -3.43 14.57 7.74
N ALA A 242 -2.96 15.37 6.78
CA ALA A 242 -3.21 16.81 6.77
C ALA A 242 -4.71 17.11 6.72
N GLU A 243 -5.44 16.42 5.85
CA GLU A 243 -6.89 16.53 5.73
C GLU A 243 -7.60 16.19 7.05
N ALA A 244 -7.21 15.10 7.71
CA ALA A 244 -7.77 14.72 9.01
C ALA A 244 -7.55 15.83 10.06
N ARG A 245 -6.35 16.44 10.09
CA ARG A 245 -6.04 17.55 11.00
C ARG A 245 -6.88 18.80 10.72
N VAL A 246 -7.12 19.12 9.45
CA VAL A 246 -8.02 20.22 9.07
C VAL A 246 -9.47 19.89 9.47
N ARG A 247 -9.99 18.71 9.15
CA ARG A 247 -11.37 18.29 9.50
C ARG A 247 -11.65 18.30 11.00
N LEU A 248 -10.67 17.99 11.84
CA LEU A 248 -10.77 18.01 13.30
C LEU A 248 -10.81 19.44 13.90
N GLY A 249 -10.78 20.49 13.07
CA GLY A 249 -11.01 21.87 13.51
C GLY A 249 -9.75 22.72 13.69
N VAL A 250 -8.59 22.30 13.18
CA VAL A 250 -7.37 23.12 13.19
C VAL A 250 -7.38 24.17 12.04
N ALA A 251 -8.20 23.98 11.00
CA ALA A 251 -8.59 24.99 10.01
C ALA A 251 -9.88 24.52 9.29
N LYS A 252 -10.59 25.40 8.57
CA LYS A 252 -11.87 25.06 7.90
C LYS A 252 -11.73 23.80 7.01
N PRO A 253 -12.64 22.82 7.09
CA PRO A 253 -12.56 21.59 6.33
C PRO A 253 -12.57 21.86 4.81
N PRO A 254 -11.76 21.13 4.04
CA PRO A 254 -11.79 21.14 2.58
C PRO A 254 -13.05 20.44 2.06
N PRO A 255 -13.38 20.61 0.77
CA PRO A 255 -14.42 19.83 0.13
C PRO A 255 -14.13 18.32 0.22
N ALA A 256 -15.20 17.53 0.12
CA ALA A 256 -15.19 16.08 0.22
C ALA A 256 -14.07 15.42 -0.59
N PRO A 257 -13.55 14.25 -0.15
CA PRO A 257 -12.41 13.62 -0.81
C PRO A 257 -12.79 13.27 -2.25
N PRO A 258 -11.89 13.51 -3.22
CA PRO A 258 -12.15 13.16 -4.60
C PRO A 258 -12.35 11.65 -4.70
N LEU A 259 -13.32 11.24 -5.52
CA LEU A 259 -13.44 9.86 -5.95
C LEU A 259 -12.07 9.40 -6.51
N PRO A 260 -11.68 8.13 -6.32
CA PRO A 260 -10.41 7.62 -6.83
C PRO A 260 -10.23 8.03 -8.29
N GLU A 261 -9.03 8.53 -8.63
CA GLU A 261 -8.72 8.94 -10.01
C GLU A 261 -9.10 7.81 -10.96
N LYS A 262 -9.90 8.13 -11.99
CA LYS A 262 -10.23 7.16 -13.04
C LYS A 262 -8.90 6.53 -13.52
N PRO A 263 -8.83 5.19 -13.64
CA PRO A 263 -7.60 4.54 -14.06
C PRO A 263 -7.12 5.17 -15.37
N LEU A 264 -5.80 5.40 -15.46
CA LEU A 264 -5.11 5.89 -16.66
C LEU A 264 -5.72 5.22 -17.88
N SER A 265 -6.46 5.99 -18.66
CA SER A 265 -7.10 5.51 -19.88
C SER A 265 -5.98 5.01 -20.79
N LEU A 266 -5.92 3.70 -20.98
CA LEU A 266 -5.14 3.13 -22.06
C LEU A 266 -5.79 3.65 -23.34
N HIS A 267 -5.10 4.54 -24.05
CA HIS A 267 -5.42 4.81 -25.44
C HIS A 267 -5.24 3.49 -26.19
N THR A 268 -6.34 2.82 -26.47
CA THR A 268 -6.38 1.82 -27.54
C THR A 268 -6.28 2.56 -28.88
N PRO A 269 -5.41 2.12 -29.79
CA PRO A 269 -5.41 2.59 -31.18
C PRO A 269 -6.73 2.28 -31.89
#